data_AF-A0A7U4J8D2-F1
#
_entry.id   AF-A0A7U4J8D2-F1
#
_cell.length_a   1.000
_cell.length_b   1.000
_cell.length_c   1.000
_cell.angle_alpha   90.00
_cell.angle_beta   90.00
_cell.angle_gamma   90.00
#
_symmetry.space_group_name_H-M   'P 1'
#
loop_
_entity.id
_entity.type
_entity.pdbx_description
1 polymer ?
#
loop_
_entity_poly.entity_id
_entity_poly.type
_entity_poly.pdbx_seq_one_letter_code
_entity_poly.pdbx_strand_id
1 'polypeptide(L)' 'MGSMSLMHWLIVGILVILLFGGSRFSNMMGDVAKGIKQFKKGMAEDDEAPKPAARIEGKPAPEPGFQTEAERTREER' A
#
# COMPACT_ATOMS: atom_id res chain seq x y z
N MET A 1 25.89 -11.41 -32.73
CA MET A 1 25.20 -12.29 -31.76
C MET A 1 24.59 -11.43 -30.66
N GLY A 2 23.60 -10.61 -31.01
CA GLY A 2 22.96 -9.61 -30.12
C GLY A 2 21.53 -10.00 -29.81
N SER A 3 21.29 -11.29 -29.63
CA SER A 3 19.98 -11.81 -29.29
C SER A 3 19.56 -11.24 -27.95
N MET A 4 18.41 -10.55 -27.98
CA MET A 4 17.62 -10.09 -26.84
C MET A 4 18.11 -8.78 -26.19
N SER A 5 18.30 -7.75 -27.02
CA SER A 5 18.25 -6.35 -26.60
C SER A 5 17.09 -6.11 -25.64
N LEU A 6 17.27 -5.26 -24.62
CA LEU A 6 16.25 -4.87 -23.63
C LEU A 6 14.86 -4.59 -24.25
N MET A 7 14.84 -4.12 -25.50
CA MET A 7 13.62 -3.92 -26.28
C MET A 7 12.77 -5.19 -26.47
N HIS A 8 13.38 -6.37 -26.57
CA HIS A 8 12.64 -7.64 -26.68
C HIS A 8 11.85 -7.93 -25.40
N TRP A 9 12.46 -7.75 -24.23
CA TRP A 9 11.78 -7.96 -22.95
C TRP A 9 10.61 -6.98 -22.74
N LEU A 10 10.72 -5.75 -23.23
CA LEU A 10 9.63 -4.78 -23.21
C LEU A 10 8.44 -5.23 -24.08
N ILE A 11 8.72 -5.71 -25.31
CA ILE A 11 7.69 -6.21 -26.25
C ILE A 11 7.01 -7.46 -25.69
N VAL A 12 7.79 -8.38 -25.11
CA VAL A 12 7.26 -9.60 -24.47
C VAL A 12 6.39 -9.24 -23.26
N GLY A 13 6.80 -8.28 -22.43
CA GLY A 13 6.02 -7.82 -21.29
C GLY A 13 4.64 -7.28 -21.70
N ILE A 14 4.58 -6.49 -22.77
CA ILE A 14 3.32 -5.97 -23.32
C ILE A 14 2.42 -7.11 -23.83
N LEU A 15 2.98 -8.08 -24.56
CA LEU A 15 2.22 -9.22 -25.05
C LEU A 15 1.64 -10.08 -23.93
N VAL A 16 2.41 -10.31 -22.85
CA VAL A 16 1.94 -11.06 -21.68
C VAL A 16 0.78 -10.34 -21.01
N ILE A 17 0.87 -9.01 -20.80
CA ILE A 17 -0.22 -8.23 -20.21
C ILE A 17 -1.47 -8.26 -21.11
N LEU A 18 -1.30 -8.23 -22.43
CA LEU A 18 -2.41 -8.27 -23.38
C LEU A 18 -3.11 -9.64 -23.42
N LEU A 19 -2.35 -10.74 -23.34
CA LEU A 19 -2.86 -12.12 -23.30
C LEU A 19 -3.61 -12.44 -21.99
N PHE A 20 -3.06 -12.01 -20.86
CA PHE A 20 -3.67 -12.28 -19.54
C PHE A 20 -4.73 -11.23 -19.17
N GLY A 21 -4.73 -10.08 -19.83
CA GLY A 21 -5.60 -8.93 -19.53
C GLY A 21 -5.18 -8.18 -18.27
N GLY A 22 -5.40 -6.86 -18.27
CA GLY A 22 -5.02 -5.98 -17.15
C GLY A 22 -5.67 -6.35 -15.80
N SER A 23 -6.84 -6.99 -15.82
CA SER A 23 -7.57 -7.37 -14.60
C SER A 23 -6.87 -8.48 -13.80
N ARG A 24 -6.33 -9.50 -14.47
CA ARG A 24 -5.61 -10.60 -13.78
C ARG A 24 -4.19 -10.18 -13.40
N PHE A 25 -3.51 -9.44 -14.27
CA PHE A 25 -2.16 -8.93 -13.99
C PHE A 25 -2.16 -7.93 -12.81
N SER A 26 -3.12 -7.00 -12.75
CA SER A 26 -3.18 -6.00 -11.66
C SER A 26 -3.45 -6.61 -10.29
N ASN A 27 -4.40 -7.56 -10.19
CA ASN A 27 -4.67 -8.25 -8.93
C ASN A 27 -3.44 -9.06 -8.45
N MET A 28 -2.80 -9.79 -9.35
CA MET A 28 -1.62 -10.60 -9.02
C MET A 28 -0.40 -9.73 -8.67
N MET A 29 -0.18 -8.63 -9.41
CA MET A 29 0.87 -7.66 -9.11
C MET A 29 0.65 -6.97 -7.76
N GLY A 30 -0.61 -6.71 -7.38
CA GLY A 30 -0.97 -6.16 -6.08
C GLY A 30 -0.60 -7.08 -4.91
N ASP A 31 -0.87 -8.37 -5.03
CA ASP A 31 -0.54 -9.35 -3.98
C ASP A 31 0.97 -9.65 -3.93
N VAL A 32 1.64 -9.70 -5.08
CA VAL A 32 3.11 -9.77 -5.15
C VAL A 32 3.77 -8.52 -4.55
N ALA A 33 3.26 -7.33 -4.86
CA ALA A 33 3.78 -6.08 -4.31
C ALA A 33 3.63 -6.01 -2.79
N LYS A 34 2.49 -6.47 -2.24
CA LYS A 34 2.30 -6.59 -0.78
C LYS A 34 3.29 -7.58 -0.16
N GLY A 35 3.47 -8.75 -0.77
CA GLY A 35 4.43 -9.77 -0.30
C GLY A 35 5.87 -9.25 -0.26
N ILE A 36 6.33 -8.63 -1.34
CA ILE A 36 7.68 -8.06 -1.43
C ILE A 36 7.84 -6.86 -0.47
N LYS A 37 6.80 -6.02 -0.29
CA LYS A 37 6.84 -4.90 0.65
C LYS A 37 6.97 -5.38 2.10
N GLN A 38 6.26 -6.43 2.48
CA GLN A 38 6.37 -7.03 3.81
C GLN A 38 7.71 -7.75 4.00
N PHE A 39 8.23 -8.40 2.97
CA PHE A 39 9.56 -9.01 3.02
C PHE A 39 10.66 -7.96 3.20
N LYS A 40 10.61 -6.86 2.43
CA LYS A 40 11.54 -5.74 2.57
C LYS A 40 11.41 -5.07 3.94
N LYS A 41 10.19 -4.89 4.43
CA LYS A 41 9.94 -4.30 5.74
C LYS A 41 10.44 -5.20 6.87
N GLY A 42 10.21 -6.50 6.80
CA GLY A 42 10.71 -7.46 7.79
C GLY A 42 12.25 -7.53 7.80
N MET A 43 12.90 -7.48 6.63
CA MET A 43 14.36 -7.37 6.58
C MET A 43 14.89 -6.03 7.08
N ALA A 44 14.18 -4.92 6.84
CA ALA A 44 14.59 -3.60 7.31
C ALA A 44 14.36 -3.40 8.83
N GLU A 45 13.36 -4.06 9.41
CA GLU A 45 13.12 -4.05 10.87
C GLU A 45 14.16 -4.87 11.65
N ASP A 46 14.88 -5.78 10.98
CA ASP A 46 16.01 -6.52 11.58
C ASP A 46 17.31 -5.67 11.61
N ASP A 47 17.38 -4.60 10.79
CA ASP A 47 18.58 -3.76 10.61
C ASP A 47 18.42 -2.34 11.20
N GLU A 48 17.19 -1.79 11.31
CA GLU A 48 16.91 -0.48 11.92
C GLU A 48 15.84 -0.57 13.02
N ALA A 49 16.15 0.02 14.17
CA ALA A 49 15.23 0.24 15.30
C ALA A 49 13.85 0.78 14.85
N PRO A 50 12.75 0.44 15.57
CA PRO A 50 11.40 0.41 15.02
C PRO A 50 10.94 1.81 14.60
N LYS A 51 10.91 2.07 13.29
CA LYS A 51 10.19 3.22 12.73
C LYS A 51 8.72 2.84 12.64
N PRO A 52 7.80 3.60 13.27
CA PRO A 52 6.37 3.27 13.24
C PRO A 52 5.91 3.32 11.78
N ALA A 53 5.65 2.15 11.23
CA ALA A 53 5.18 2.03 9.87
C ALA A 53 3.86 2.79 9.73
N ALA A 54 3.85 3.77 8.84
CA ALA A 54 2.66 4.49 8.42
C ALA A 54 1.53 3.49 8.20
N ARG A 55 0.60 3.48 9.15
CA ARG A 55 -0.67 2.77 9.08
C ARG A 55 -1.30 3.18 7.76
N ILE A 56 -1.69 2.20 6.96
CA ILE A 56 -2.47 2.43 5.75
C ILE A 56 -3.68 3.26 6.17
N GLU A 57 -3.68 4.55 5.80
CA GLU A 57 -4.76 5.51 6.01
C GLU A 57 -5.95 5.09 5.14
N GLY A 58 -6.64 4.05 5.59
CA GLY A 58 -7.96 3.67 5.15
C GLY A 58 -8.98 4.19 6.16
N LYS A 59 -9.61 5.31 5.79
CA LYS A 59 -10.70 6.03 6.47
C LYS A 59 -10.33 6.78 7.77
N PRO A 60 -10.48 8.13 7.80
CA PRO A 60 -10.83 8.78 9.05
C PRO A 60 -12.23 8.29 9.43
N ALA A 61 -12.32 7.46 10.46
CA ALA A 61 -13.56 7.37 11.20
C ALA A 61 -13.74 8.75 11.87
N PRO A 62 -14.81 9.49 11.61
CA PRO A 62 -15.12 10.66 12.42
C PRO A 62 -15.34 10.12 13.84
N GLU A 63 -14.45 10.48 14.75
CA GLU A 63 -14.56 10.10 16.14
C GLU A 63 -15.91 10.62 16.67
N PRO A 64 -16.68 9.80 17.41
CA PRO A 64 -17.88 10.27 18.08
C PRO A 64 -17.46 11.34 19.07
N GLY A 65 -17.97 12.55 18.86
CA GLY A 65 -17.78 13.71 19.73
C GLY A 65 -18.23 13.41 21.16
N PHE A 66 -17.32 12.87 21.94
CA PHE A 66 -17.33 12.91 23.38
C PHE A 66 -16.22 13.89 23.75
N GLN A 67 -16.58 15.13 24.14
CA GLN A 67 -15.86 16.00 25.10
C GLN A 67 -16.07 17.53 24.98
N THR A 68 -17.19 18.08 24.47
CA THR A 68 -17.34 19.56 24.56
C THR A 68 -18.69 20.12 24.99
N GLU A 69 -19.74 19.32 25.19
CA GLU A 69 -21.06 19.91 25.50
C GLU A 69 -21.54 19.78 26.96
N ALA A 70 -20.85 19.02 27.82
CA ALA A 70 -21.31 18.82 29.20
C ALA A 70 -20.81 19.87 30.22
N GLU A 71 -19.88 20.76 29.85
CA GLU A 71 -19.32 21.75 30.79
C GLU A 71 -19.93 23.16 30.66
N ARG A 72 -20.60 23.48 29.54
CA ARG A 72 -21.15 24.83 29.30
C ARG A 72 -22.47 25.15 29.99
N THR A 73 -23.13 24.18 30.63
CA THR A 73 -24.48 24.37 31.21
C THR A 73 -24.49 24.38 32.74
N ARG A 74 -23.32 24.44 33.40
CA ARG A 74 -23.21 24.56 34.87
C ARG A 74 -22.79 25.94 35.35
N GLU A 75 -22.28 26.81 34.47
CA GLU A 75 -21.89 28.18 34.84
C GLU A 75 -23.00 29.23 34.66
N GLU A 76 -24.17 28.90 34.08
CA GLU A 76 -25.30 29.83 33.92
C GLU A 76 -26.56 29.47 34.75
N ARG A 77 -26.40 28.94 35.96
CA ARG A 77 -27.52 28.70 36.90
C ARG A 77 -27.15 29.04 38.34
#